data_AF-A0A3Q2PT17-F1
#
_entry.id   AF-A0A3Q2PT17-F1
#
_cell.length_a   1.000
_cell.length_b   1.000
_cell.length_c   1.000
_cell.angle_alpha   90.00
_cell.angle_beta   90.00
_cell.angle_gamma   90.00
#
_symmetry.space_group_name_H-M   'P 1'
#
loop_
_entity.id
_entity.type
_entity.pdbx_description
1 polymer ?
#
loop_
_entity_poly.entity_id
_entity_poly.type
_entity_poly.pdbx_seq_one_letter_code
_entity_poly.pdbx_strand_id
1 'polypeptide(L)'
;PIEAQVWQQRALWLTCPPNVLLLTCPPNILWLTCPPNVMLLTCPPIVLFLTCPPNVLFLTCPPNVLLLTCPPNVLFLTCPPNILLLTCPPNVMLLTCPPIVLFLTCPPNVLFLTCPPNILLLTCPPNILLLTCPPNVL
;
A
#
# COMPACT_ATOMS: atom_id res chain seq x y z
N PRO A 1 17.82 14.57 13.36
CA PRO A 1 18.23 14.81 11.96
C PRO A 1 19.09 13.64 11.47
N ILE A 2 18.48 12.69 10.77
CA ILE A 2 19.20 11.56 10.19
C ILE A 2 19.24 11.83 8.69
N GLU A 3 20.48 11.90 8.20
CA GLU A 3 20.87 12.37 6.87
C GLU A 3 20.19 11.57 5.76
N ALA A 4 19.71 12.30 4.75
CA ALA A 4 19.23 11.73 3.50
C ALA A 4 20.42 11.08 2.77
N GLN A 5 20.67 9.80 3.03
CA GLN A 5 21.65 9.02 2.28
C GLN A 5 21.07 8.66 0.91
N VAL A 6 21.43 9.47 -0.09
CA VAL A 6 21.19 9.19 -1.50
C VAL A 6 22.06 8.00 -1.91
N TRP A 7 21.45 6.83 -2.10
CA TRP A 7 22.11 5.68 -2.72
C TRP A 7 21.31 5.22 -3.93
N GLN A 8 21.95 5.14 -5.10
CA GLN A 8 21.46 4.40 -6.28
C GLN A 8 21.52 2.88 -6.02
N GLN A 9 20.82 2.39 -5.00
CA GLN A 9 20.73 0.96 -4.71
C GLN A 9 19.52 0.36 -5.44
N ARG A 10 19.71 -0.81 -6.07
CA ARG A 10 18.64 -1.53 -6.76
C ARG A 10 17.59 -2.10 -5.79
N ALA A 11 17.97 -2.34 -4.53
CA ALA A 11 17.11 -2.83 -3.48
C ALA A 11 17.49 -2.22 -2.11
N LEU A 12 16.50 -1.88 -1.28
CA LEU A 12 16.69 -1.42 0.10
C LEU A 12 16.02 -2.41 1.05
N TRP A 13 16.77 -2.79 2.09
CA TRP A 13 16.33 -3.69 3.15
C TRP A 13 16.48 -2.96 4.47
N LEU A 14 15.37 -2.80 5.22
CA LEU A 14 15.38 -2.12 6.51
C LEU A 14 14.79 -3.02 7.60
N THR A 15 15.60 -3.28 8.64
CA THR A 15 15.25 -4.20 9.74
C THR A 15 14.98 -3.50 11.08
N CYS A 16 15.27 -2.20 11.22
CA CYS A 16 14.96 -1.42 12.42
C CYS A 16 14.66 0.06 12.08
N PRO A 17 13.39 0.44 11.82
CA PRO A 17 13.03 1.76 11.35
C PRO A 17 12.90 2.79 12.48
N PRO A 18 13.04 4.09 12.16
CA PRO A 18 12.62 5.18 13.04
C PRO A 18 11.10 5.18 13.27
N ASN A 19 10.60 5.96 14.23
CA ASN A 19 9.16 6.20 14.44
C ASN A 19 8.45 6.72 13.18
N VAL A 20 9.14 7.49 12.33
CA VAL A 20 8.60 8.04 11.09
C VAL A 20 9.59 7.76 9.96
N LEU A 21 9.12 7.14 8.88
CA LEU A 21 9.90 6.86 7.68
C LEU A 21 9.37 7.69 6.51
N LEU A 22 10.25 8.52 5.93
CA LEU A 22 9.98 9.29 4.72
C LEU A 22 10.96 8.87 3.62
N LEU A 23 10.44 8.46 2.47
CA LEU A 23 11.23 8.11 1.29
C LEU A 23 10.71 8.84 0.06
N THR A 24 11.57 9.67 -0.52
CA THR A 24 11.29 10.52 -1.69
C THR A 24 11.94 10.03 -2.98
N CYS A 25 12.90 9.10 -2.91
CA CYS A 25 13.53 8.43 -4.05
C CYS A 25 13.93 6.99 -3.66
N PRO A 26 12.99 6.03 -3.68
CA PRO A 26 13.29 4.66 -3.29
C PRO A 26 14.08 3.90 -4.37
N PRO A 27 14.70 2.76 -3.98
CA PRO A 27 15.27 1.78 -4.91
C PRO A 27 14.21 1.20 -5.86
N ASN A 28 14.62 0.41 -6.87
CA ASN A 28 13.68 -0.37 -7.69
C ASN A 28 12.86 -1.39 -6.88
N ILE A 29 13.41 -1.90 -5.78
CA ILE A 29 12.77 -2.89 -4.90
C ILE A 29 12.88 -2.42 -3.45
N LEU A 30 11.75 -2.27 -2.75
CA LEU A 30 11.72 -1.93 -1.33
C LEU A 30 11.18 -3.11 -0.52
N TRP A 31 11.96 -3.58 0.46
CA TRP A 31 11.55 -4.59 1.44
C TRP A 31 11.68 -4.03 2.86
N LEU A 32 10.57 -4.01 3.59
CA LEU A 32 10.52 -3.58 4.99
C LEU A 32 9.96 -4.70 5.87
N THR A 33 10.72 -5.09 6.91
CA THR A 33 10.34 -6.17 7.83
C THR A 33 10.10 -5.71 9.26
N CYS A 34 10.41 -4.47 9.61
CA CYS A 34 9.99 -3.84 10.86
C CYS A 34 9.25 -2.53 10.57
N PRO A 35 8.24 -2.13 11.38
CA PRO A 35 7.40 -1.01 11.04
C PRO A 35 7.83 0.30 11.75
N PRO A 36 7.88 1.43 11.04
CA PRO A 36 7.77 2.75 11.68
C PRO A 36 6.35 2.94 12.21
N ASN A 37 6.08 3.88 13.13
CA ASN A 37 4.68 4.22 13.47
C ASN A 37 3.94 4.86 12.27
N VAL A 38 4.65 5.67 11.50
CA VAL A 38 4.12 6.35 10.31
C VAL A 38 5.07 6.16 9.13
N MET A 39 4.52 5.78 7.98
CA MET A 39 5.26 5.66 6.72
C MET A 39 4.66 6.56 5.65
N LEU A 40 5.51 7.37 5.01
CA LEU A 40 5.16 8.18 3.85
C LEU A 40 6.12 7.88 2.70
N LEU A 41 5.58 7.43 1.57
CA LEU A 41 6.32 7.14 0.35
C LEU A 41 5.77 7.97 -0.81
N THR A 42 6.60 8.84 -1.38
CA THR A 42 6.17 9.80 -2.41
C THR A 42 6.73 9.53 -3.82
N CYS A 43 7.67 8.60 -3.96
CA CYS A 43 8.22 8.16 -5.25
C CYS A 43 8.24 6.61 -5.24
N PRO A 44 8.11 5.87 -6.37
CA PRO A 44 7.80 4.45 -6.31
C PRO A 44 9.02 3.58 -6.58
N PRO A 45 9.20 2.48 -5.84
CA PRO A 45 9.93 1.33 -6.37
C PRO A 45 9.10 0.67 -7.48
N ILE A 46 9.73 -0.12 -8.35
CA ILE A 46 9.02 -1.02 -9.28
C ILE A 46 8.21 -2.04 -8.47
N VAL A 47 8.78 -2.54 -7.37
CA VAL A 47 8.16 -3.54 -6.48
C VAL A 47 8.26 -3.09 -5.02
N LEU A 48 7.12 -3.09 -4.32
CA LEU A 48 7.03 -2.79 -2.89
C LEU A 48 6.50 -4.00 -2.13
N PHE A 49 7.27 -4.47 -1.15
CA PHE A 49 6.91 -5.56 -0.27
C PHE A 49 6.97 -5.13 1.20
N LEU A 50 5.84 -5.24 1.90
CA LEU A 50 5.69 -4.84 3.30
C LEU A 50 5.10 -5.98 4.12
N THR A 51 5.90 -6.51 5.04
CA THR A 51 5.51 -7.60 5.96
C THR A 51 5.40 -7.16 7.41
N CYS A 52 5.50 -5.86 7.69
CA CYS A 52 5.19 -5.33 9.01
C CYS A 52 4.62 -3.93 8.85
N PRO A 53 3.45 -3.62 9.45
CA PRO A 53 2.71 -2.44 9.06
C PRO A 53 3.02 -1.28 10.00
N PRO A 54 3.16 -0.06 9.49
CA PRO A 54 3.02 1.10 10.35
C PRO A 54 1.59 1.21 10.88
N ASN A 55 1.38 1.96 11.97
CA ASN A 55 0.03 2.34 12.38
C ASN A 55 -0.70 3.10 11.26
N VAL A 56 0.04 3.94 10.54
CA VAL A 56 -0.48 4.73 9.42
C VAL A 56 0.44 4.61 8.21
N LEU A 57 -0.13 4.25 7.06
CA LEU A 57 0.57 4.14 5.78
C LEU A 57 -0.03 5.10 4.74
N PHE A 58 0.83 5.94 4.17
CA PHE A 58 0.52 6.80 3.03
C PHE A 58 1.42 6.47 1.84
N LEU A 59 0.79 6.07 0.73
CA LEU A 59 1.44 5.77 -0.54
C LEU A 59 0.85 6.65 -1.65
N THR A 60 1.66 7.57 -2.18
CA THR A 60 1.22 8.53 -3.22
C THR A 60 1.95 8.35 -4.54
N CYS A 61 2.49 7.16 -4.82
CA CYS A 61 3.22 6.87 -6.05
C CYS A 61 2.92 5.47 -6.62
N PRO A 62 3.04 5.22 -7.95
CA PRO A 62 2.66 3.95 -8.56
C PRO A 62 3.81 2.94 -8.59
N PRO A 63 3.86 1.93 -7.70
CA PRO A 63 4.64 0.74 -7.99
C PRO A 63 3.94 -0.09 -9.07
N ASN A 64 4.69 -0.88 -9.85
CA ASN A 64 4.06 -1.86 -10.74
C ASN A 64 3.36 -2.95 -9.93
N VAL A 65 3.98 -3.37 -8.83
CA VAL A 65 3.47 -4.40 -7.93
C VAL A 65 3.54 -3.93 -6.49
N LEU A 66 2.41 -3.99 -5.80
CA LEU A 66 2.31 -3.74 -4.37
C LEU A 66 1.78 -4.99 -3.66
N LEU A 67 2.52 -5.43 -2.66
CA LEU A 67 2.14 -6.54 -1.80
C LEU A 67 2.27 -6.13 -0.33
N LEU A 68 1.13 -6.14 0.36
CA LEU A 68 1.01 -5.85 1.79
C LEU A 68 0.46 -7.08 2.51
N THR A 69 1.20 -7.62 3.47
CA THR A 69 0.77 -8.79 4.28
C THR A 69 0.60 -8.50 5.76
N CYS A 70 0.47 -7.23 6.15
CA CYS A 70 0.22 -6.86 7.54
C CYS A 70 -0.81 -5.73 7.75
N PRO A 71 -1.50 -5.67 8.90
CA PRO A 71 -2.59 -4.71 9.18
C PRO A 71 -2.09 -3.33 9.65
N PRO A 72 -2.09 -2.28 8.81
CA PRO A 72 -2.06 -0.92 9.33
C PRO A 72 -3.43 -0.59 9.94
N ASN A 73 -3.49 0.31 10.92
CA ASN A 73 -4.79 0.83 11.37
C ASN A 73 -5.45 1.65 10.25
N VAL A 74 -4.64 2.41 9.52
CA VAL A 74 -5.10 3.28 8.43
C VAL A 74 -4.22 3.14 7.20
N LEU A 75 -4.85 2.86 6.05
CA LEU A 75 -4.20 2.76 4.75
C LEU A 75 -4.78 3.80 3.79
N PHE A 76 -3.91 4.67 3.27
CA PHE A 76 -4.22 5.59 2.19
C PHE A 76 -3.33 5.26 0.98
N LEU A 77 -3.96 4.86 -0.12
CA LEU A 77 -3.30 4.63 -1.40
C LEU A 77 -3.88 5.59 -2.44
N THR A 78 -3.01 6.39 -3.06
CA THR A 78 -3.40 7.35 -4.08
C THR A 78 -2.53 7.22 -5.34
N CYS A 79 -2.42 6.01 -5.92
CA CYS A 79 -1.77 5.74 -7.20
C CYS A 79 -2.20 4.41 -7.86
N PRO A 80 -2.14 4.28 -9.21
CA PRO A 80 -2.52 3.06 -9.92
C PRO A 80 -1.37 2.04 -10.04
N PRO A 81 -1.28 1.00 -9.20
CA PRO A 81 -0.42 -0.14 -9.49
C PRO A 81 -1.06 -1.06 -10.54
N ASN A 82 -0.26 -1.81 -11.30
CA ASN A 82 -0.82 -2.85 -12.15
C ASN A 82 -1.46 -3.96 -11.30
N ILE A 83 -0.77 -4.35 -10.21
CA ILE A 83 -1.20 -5.42 -9.31
C ILE A 83 -1.17 -4.91 -7.86
N LEU A 84 -2.32 -4.99 -7.18
CA LEU A 84 -2.45 -4.76 -5.75
C LEU A 84 -2.91 -6.03 -5.05
N LEU A 85 -2.09 -6.54 -4.13
CA LEU A 85 -2.45 -7.65 -3.25
C LEU A 85 -2.39 -7.21 -1.79
N LEU A 86 -3.53 -7.26 -1.11
CA LEU A 86 -3.66 -6.92 0.31
C LEU A 86 -4.25 -8.12 1.06
N THR A 87 -3.49 -8.66 2.01
CA THR A 87 -3.91 -9.77 2.87
C THR A 87 -3.97 -9.33 4.33
N CYS A 88 -4.76 -8.29 4.63
CA CYS A 88 -4.73 -7.62 5.94
C CYS A 88 -6.06 -6.93 6.28
N PRO A 89 -6.47 -6.88 7.57
CA PRO A 89 -7.64 -6.12 8.00
C PRO A 89 -7.27 -4.73 8.56
N PRO A 90 -7.17 -3.67 7.75
CA PRO A 90 -7.09 -2.32 8.31
C PRO A 90 -8.44 -1.84 8.83
N ASN A 91 -8.44 -0.97 9.83
CA ASN A 91 -9.70 -0.35 10.28
C ASN A 91 -10.27 0.55 9.18
N VAL A 92 -9.42 1.37 8.55
CA VAL A 92 -9.82 2.29 7.49
C VAL A 92 -8.94 2.10 6.27
N MET A 93 -9.57 1.90 5.12
CA MET A 93 -8.92 1.80 3.82
C MET A 93 -9.51 2.82 2.85
N LEU A 94 -8.66 3.66 2.27
CA LEU A 94 -9.00 4.56 1.18
C LEU A 94 -8.09 4.30 -0.01
N LEU A 95 -8.69 3.92 -1.13
CA LEU A 95 -8.03 3.65 -2.41
C LEU A 95 -8.61 4.61 -3.47
N THR A 96 -7.79 5.52 -3.98
CA THR A 96 -8.16 6.48 -5.05
C THR A 96 -7.42 6.18 -6.35
N CYS A 97 -7.62 4.98 -6.89
CA CYS A 97 -6.77 4.49 -7.98
C CYS A 97 -7.43 3.36 -8.78
N PRO A 98 -7.20 3.25 -10.10
CA PRO A 98 -7.59 2.09 -10.90
C PRO A 98 -6.43 1.07 -11.05
N PRO A 99 -6.29 0.05 -10.19
CA PRO A 99 -5.38 -1.04 -10.50
C PRO A 99 -5.95 -1.95 -11.59
N ILE A 100 -5.09 -2.64 -12.36
CA ILE A 100 -5.59 -3.66 -13.31
C ILE A 100 -6.19 -4.82 -12.50
N VAL A 101 -5.48 -5.25 -11.46
CA VAL A 101 -5.89 -6.38 -10.61
C VAL A 101 -5.84 -6.00 -9.14
N LEU A 102 -6.95 -6.24 -8.43
CA LEU A 102 -7.10 -6.03 -7.00
C LEU A 102 -7.52 -7.32 -6.30
N PHE A 103 -6.64 -7.83 -5.43
CA PHE A 103 -6.94 -8.92 -4.52
C PHE A 103 -7.01 -8.41 -3.09
N LEU A 104 -8.20 -8.50 -2.49
CA LEU A 104 -8.47 -8.15 -1.10
C LEU A 104 -8.88 -9.40 -0.31
N THR A 105 -8.03 -9.79 0.64
CA THR A 105 -8.22 -11.00 1.47
C THR A 105 -8.34 -10.70 2.96
N CYS A 106 -9.15 -9.70 3.31
CA CYS A 106 -9.56 -9.41 4.69
C CYS A 106 -10.70 -8.38 4.73
N PRO A 107 -11.47 -8.30 5.84
CA PRO A 107 -12.52 -7.31 6.03
C PRO A 107 -11.96 -6.03 6.67
N PRO A 108 -11.86 -4.89 5.96
CA PRO A 108 -11.69 -3.63 6.64
C PRO A 108 -13.01 -3.16 7.28
N ASN A 109 -12.96 -2.38 8.36
CA ASN A 109 -14.20 -1.81 8.91
C ASN A 109 -14.82 -0.82 7.91
N VAL A 110 -13.98 -0.01 7.26
CA VAL A 110 -14.41 0.98 6.27
C VAL A 110 -13.54 0.88 5.02
N LEU A 111 -14.17 0.73 3.85
CA LEU A 111 -13.52 0.75 2.54
C LEU A 111 -14.13 1.84 1.66
N PHE A 112 -13.27 2.78 1.25
CA PHE A 112 -13.55 3.74 0.18
C PHE A 112 -12.74 3.37 -1.06
N LEU A 113 -13.42 3.07 -2.17
CA LEU A 113 -12.81 2.74 -3.45
C LEU A 113 -13.28 3.71 -4.52
N THR A 114 -12.35 4.52 -5.03
CA THR A 114 -12.70 5.72 -5.83
C THR A 114 -12.50 5.54 -7.34
N CYS A 115 -12.03 4.39 -7.77
CA CYS A 115 -11.97 3.97 -9.17
C CYS A 115 -11.75 2.46 -9.16
N PRO A 116 -12.69 1.64 -9.64
CA PRO A 116 -12.59 0.19 -9.49
C PRO A 116 -11.55 -0.41 -10.44
N PRO A 117 -11.00 -1.58 -10.08
CA PRO A 117 -10.10 -2.31 -10.96
C PRO A 117 -10.80 -2.96 -12.14
N ASN A 118 -10.02 -3.43 -13.12
CA ASN A 118 -10.53 -4.33 -14.18
C ASN A 118 -10.87 -5.72 -13.62
N ILE A 119 -10.15 -6.18 -12.59
CA ILE A 119 -10.40 -7.44 -11.90
C ILE A 119 -10.43 -7.17 -10.40
N LEU A 120 -11.55 -7.48 -9.75
CA LEU A 120 -11.74 -7.38 -8.30
C LEU A 120 -12.05 -8.75 -7.70
N LEU A 121 -11.19 -9.22 -6.80
CA LEU A 121 -11.54 -10.32 -5.90
C LEU A 121 -11.56 -9.81 -4.45
N LEU A 122 -12.73 -9.94 -3.82
CA LEU A 122 -12.95 -9.60 -2.42
C LEU A 122 -13.44 -10.86 -1.70
N THR A 123 -12.61 -11.42 -0.83
CA THR A 123 -12.98 -12.67 -0.10
C THR A 123 -13.67 -12.39 1.24
N CYS A 124 -13.58 -11.17 1.77
CA CYS A 124 -14.30 -10.72 2.97
C CYS A 124 -14.78 -9.28 2.77
N PRO A 125 -16.09 -9.01 2.74
CA PRO A 125 -16.61 -7.66 2.56
C PRO A 125 -16.42 -6.78 3.81
N PRO A 126 -16.29 -5.46 3.65
CA PRO A 126 -16.21 -4.53 4.77
C PRO A 126 -17.58 -4.27 5.41
N ASN A 127 -17.58 -3.71 6.62
CA ASN A 127 -18.82 -3.25 7.28
C ASN A 127 -19.43 -2.05 6.53
N ILE A 128 -18.57 -1.14 6.04
CA ILE A 128 -18.96 0.01 5.23
C ILE A 128 -18.18 -0.02 3.92
N LEU A 129 -18.91 -0.03 2.80
CA LEU A 129 -18.36 0.03 1.44
C LEU A 129 -18.90 1.24 0.71
N LEU A 130 -18.01 2.09 0.20
CA LEU A 130 -18.35 3.14 -0.76
C LEU A 130 -17.53 2.97 -2.03
N LEU A 131 -18.23 2.80 -3.15
CA LEU A 131 -17.69 2.61 -4.50
C LEU A 131 -18.12 3.79 -5.38
N THR A 132 -17.17 4.52 -5.95
CA THR A 132 -17.45 5.47 -7.03
C THR A 132 -16.95 4.86 -8.34
N CYS A 133 -17.89 4.56 -9.24
CA CYS A 133 -17.77 3.78 -10.48
C CYS A 133 -17.84 2.25 -10.29
N PRO A 134 -18.58 1.51 -11.14
CA PRO A 134 -18.69 0.06 -11.09
C PRO A 134 -17.47 -0.64 -11.72
N PRO A 135 -16.96 -1.74 -11.16
CA PRO A 135 -15.90 -2.53 -11.81
C PRO A 135 -16.40 -3.13 -13.12
N ASN A 136 -15.49 -3.43 -14.04
CA ASN A 136 -15.75 -4.50 -14.99
C ASN A 136 -15.67 -5.81 -14.20
N VAL A 137 -16.82 -6.29 -13.70
CA VAL A 137 -16.90 -7.53 -12.92
C VAL A 137 -16.87 -8.72 -13.89
N LEU A 138 -15.90 -9.61 -13.72
CA LEU A 138 -15.94 -10.98 -14.24
C LEU A 138 -16.35 -11.94 -13.13
#